data_AF-A0A0J9W128-F1
#
_entry.id   AF-A0A0J9W128-F1
#
_cell.length_a   1.000
_cell.length_b   1.000
_cell.length_c   1.000
_cell.angle_alpha   90.00
_cell.angle_beta   90.00
_cell.angle_gamma   90.00
#
_symmetry.space_group_name_H-M   'P 1'
#
loop_
_entity.id
_entity.type
_entity.pdbx_description
1 polymer ?
#
loop_
_entity_poly.entity_id
_entity_poly.type
_entity_poly.pdbx_seq_one_letter_code
_entity_poly.pdbx_strand_id
1 'polypeptide(L)'
;MVRAPLKEDLLFWEPDVECVDTNTTFDFEITTGSQTDAGVSVSKLRLTDRGGFVNINTTAPLDDQRNGVNQPDLNTRAYQAAWATNAFSMMFMNISNAGDQDKNVEPFEYIKSKIGKEFKMLTLDNDATYLTLGLTNDFGGHLATRDLCQGTQPDASAKLNHTFVICNLIRGTPQRVDGGPENVFDDKSKWSSSLYACASAVKATVKSVTFFYNGTDARSENLVVKEIKEKEYASEDDMPLWGVEDSPLELEVFQPIWGIVDPAYDKFQNISTVRAKSLYLLGSGSLSQVRWELDPGFVHRNLPASIAPIGAFVTIFSSVANSLSPNDVVGKTSMSLWLKWRDLSRSADSASTILKLLWTDFVASAVVGTKGVLGARNAQPEHAADVSVVPLVHKIRYRWRYGIPAFLLLACMSLIAVVAALSLLTGRPNIEKMRYRVNQTSLGRVLTTLFEPQSSNFAMSTADWSKNKAEKHVDLGKNRPMAGLEPQPQIIAEDPSPEKTKASEIYKG
;
A
#
# COMPACT_ATOMS: atom_id res chain seq x y z
N MET A 1 24.11 22.12 4.18
CA MET A 1 23.56 20.98 3.42
C MET A 1 22.07 21.25 3.24
N VAL A 2 21.62 21.50 2.02
CA VAL A 2 20.23 21.88 1.73
C VAL A 2 19.34 20.65 1.94
N ARG A 3 18.41 20.75 2.90
CA ARG A 3 17.47 19.70 3.29
C ARG A 3 16.38 19.60 2.21
N ALA A 4 16.37 18.53 1.44
CA ALA A 4 15.31 18.31 0.46
C ALA A 4 14.13 17.59 1.13
N PRO A 5 12.88 18.06 0.92
CA PRO A 5 11.70 17.27 1.24
C PRO A 5 11.71 15.99 0.39
N LEU A 6 11.45 14.85 1.02
CA LEU A 6 11.31 13.55 0.34
C LEU A 6 9.83 13.30 0.10
N LYS A 7 9.43 13.04 -1.14
CA LYS A 7 8.05 12.69 -1.49
C LYS A 7 7.98 11.19 -1.80
N GLU A 8 7.08 10.48 -1.14
CA GLU A 8 6.81 9.06 -1.39
C GLU A 8 5.30 8.82 -1.56
N ASP A 9 4.95 7.79 -2.32
CA ASP A 9 3.57 7.36 -2.46
C ASP A 9 3.32 6.16 -1.57
N LEU A 10 2.36 6.27 -0.66
CA LEU A 10 2.06 5.25 0.35
C LEU A 10 0.61 4.77 0.24
N LEU A 11 0.40 3.50 0.59
CA LEU A 11 -0.92 2.90 0.71
C LEU A 11 -1.59 3.36 2.01
N PHE A 12 -2.83 3.82 1.91
CA PHE A 12 -3.69 4.18 3.02
C PHE A 12 -4.93 3.29 3.03
N TRP A 13 -5.43 3.00 4.23
CA TRP A 13 -6.80 2.53 4.43
C TRP A 13 -7.61 3.69 5.01
N GLU A 14 -8.78 3.90 4.45
CA GLU A 14 -9.63 5.03 4.80
C GLU A 14 -11.06 4.57 5.05
N PRO A 15 -11.68 5.02 6.15
CA PRO A 15 -13.10 4.82 6.37
C PRO A 15 -13.85 5.79 5.47
N ASP A 16 -14.71 5.25 4.62
CA ASP A 16 -15.67 6.02 3.84
C ASP A 16 -17.04 5.88 4.50
N VAL A 17 -17.60 6.98 4.99
CA VAL A 17 -18.82 6.95 5.80
C VAL A 17 -19.73 8.07 5.36
N GLU A 18 -20.97 7.72 5.09
CA GLU A 18 -22.05 8.64 4.80
C GLU A 18 -23.23 8.37 5.72
N CYS A 19 -23.86 9.44 6.18
CA CYS A 19 -25.00 9.39 7.09
C CYS A 19 -26.14 10.24 6.55
N VAL A 20 -27.37 9.80 6.83
CA VAL A 20 -28.60 10.48 6.48
C VAL A 20 -29.44 10.65 7.75
N ASP A 21 -30.00 11.84 7.93
CA ASP A 21 -30.92 12.13 9.03
C ASP A 21 -32.25 11.41 8.80
N THR A 22 -32.72 10.68 9.81
CA THR A 22 -34.04 10.05 9.76
C THR A 22 -35.16 11.08 9.92
N ASN A 23 -34.83 12.33 10.26
CA ASN A 23 -35.75 13.40 10.64
C ASN A 23 -36.68 12.97 11.79
N THR A 24 -36.13 12.20 12.73
CA THR A 24 -36.80 11.79 13.96
C THR A 24 -35.84 11.95 15.14
N THR A 25 -36.36 12.33 16.30
CA THR A 25 -35.56 12.58 17.50
C THR A 25 -36.12 11.83 18.70
N PHE A 26 -35.24 11.36 19.59
CA PHE A 26 -35.64 10.99 20.94
C PHE A 26 -35.61 12.22 21.84
N ASP A 27 -36.79 12.63 22.31
CA ASP A 27 -36.95 13.76 23.22
C ASP A 27 -37.30 13.23 24.61
N PHE A 28 -36.66 13.77 25.64
CA PHE A 28 -36.82 13.28 27.00
C PHE A 28 -36.45 14.31 28.07
N GLU A 29 -36.79 14.00 29.32
CA GLU A 29 -36.38 14.76 30.50
C GLU A 29 -35.37 13.96 31.32
N ILE A 30 -34.39 14.65 31.92
CA ILE A 30 -33.47 14.04 32.87
C ILE A 30 -34.04 14.12 34.28
N THR A 31 -33.83 13.06 35.07
CA THR A 31 -34.17 13.02 36.50
C THR A 31 -32.93 12.67 37.32
N THR A 32 -32.59 13.49 38.32
CA THR A 32 -31.34 13.33 39.11
C THR A 32 -31.55 12.67 40.48
N GLY A 33 -32.76 12.16 40.75
CA GLY A 33 -33.14 11.51 42.01
C GLY A 33 -33.24 9.98 41.96
N SER A 34 -32.76 9.34 40.90
CA SER A 34 -32.94 7.90 40.63
C SER A 34 -31.84 7.02 41.26
N GLN A 35 -32.20 5.81 41.71
CA GLN A 35 -31.27 4.79 42.27
C GLN A 35 -30.39 4.09 41.20
N THR A 36 -30.15 4.74 40.06
CA THR A 36 -29.37 4.14 38.96
C THR A 36 -27.87 4.36 39.16
N ASP A 37 -27.04 3.41 38.73
CA ASP A 37 -25.58 3.42 38.87
C ASP A 37 -24.88 4.66 38.27
N ALA A 38 -25.57 5.41 37.40
CA ALA A 38 -25.07 6.62 36.74
C ALA A 38 -25.45 7.94 37.44
N GLY A 39 -26.31 7.91 38.48
CA GLY A 39 -26.82 9.10 39.15
C GLY A 39 -27.77 9.98 38.33
N VAL A 40 -28.10 9.57 37.10
CA VAL A 40 -28.96 10.29 36.14
C VAL A 40 -29.85 9.27 35.43
N SER A 41 -31.16 9.49 35.45
CA SER A 41 -32.12 8.68 34.69
C SER A 41 -32.89 9.50 33.65
N VAL A 42 -33.49 8.81 32.69
CA VAL A 42 -34.32 9.39 31.66
C VAL A 42 -35.80 9.16 32.00
N SER A 43 -36.60 10.22 31.90
CA SER A 43 -38.05 10.19 32.05
C SER A 43 -38.74 10.82 30.83
N LYS A 44 -40.03 10.52 30.66
CA LYS A 44 -40.87 11.03 29.56
C LYS A 44 -40.25 10.86 28.17
N LEU A 45 -39.61 9.72 27.91
CA LEU A 45 -39.05 9.44 26.59
C LEU A 45 -40.14 9.41 25.52
N ARG A 46 -39.92 10.18 24.45
CA ARG A 46 -40.77 10.29 23.27
C ARG A 46 -39.93 10.16 22.02
N LEU A 47 -40.49 9.54 20.99
CA LEU A 47 -40.00 9.72 19.63
C LEU A 47 -40.81 10.82 18.98
N THR A 48 -40.12 11.82 18.45
CA THR A 48 -40.74 12.99 17.85
C THR A 48 -40.47 13.01 16.37
N ASP A 49 -41.54 13.16 15.59
CA ASP A 49 -41.45 13.32 14.14
C ASP A 49 -40.97 14.74 13.80
N ARG A 50 -39.78 14.87 13.21
CA ARG A 50 -39.24 16.14 12.71
C ARG A 50 -39.41 16.28 11.19
N GLY A 51 -40.19 15.40 10.56
CA GLY A 51 -40.38 15.31 9.11
C GLY A 51 -40.17 13.91 8.55
N GLY A 52 -39.63 12.98 9.35
CA GLY A 52 -39.30 11.62 8.91
C GLY A 52 -40.51 10.74 8.64
N PHE A 53 -41.64 10.96 9.34
CA PHE A 53 -42.86 10.17 9.13
C PHE A 53 -43.86 10.90 8.24
N VAL A 54 -44.19 12.15 8.57
CA VAL A 54 -45.18 12.94 7.81
C VAL A 54 -44.78 13.18 6.35
N ASN A 55 -43.49 13.34 6.06
CA ASN A 55 -42.98 13.57 4.71
C ASN A 55 -42.26 12.34 4.13
N ILE A 56 -42.56 11.15 4.65
CA ILE A 56 -41.93 9.93 4.14
C ILE A 56 -42.29 9.74 2.66
N ASN A 57 -41.30 9.37 1.85
CA ASN A 57 -41.58 8.93 0.49
C ASN A 57 -42.36 7.61 0.57
N THR A 58 -43.57 7.54 0.02
CA THR A 58 -44.38 6.32 0.07
C THR A 58 -43.94 5.26 -0.93
N THR A 59 -43.06 5.63 -1.87
CA THR A 59 -42.39 4.68 -2.77
C THR A 59 -41.10 4.18 -2.12
N ALA A 60 -40.90 2.86 -2.11
CA ALA A 60 -39.66 2.28 -1.61
C ALA A 60 -38.48 2.79 -2.46
N PRO A 61 -37.41 3.30 -1.85
CA PRO A 61 -36.23 3.72 -2.60
C PRO A 61 -35.69 2.52 -3.38
N LEU A 62 -35.57 2.69 -4.70
CA LEU A 62 -35.03 1.65 -5.57
C LEU A 62 -33.58 1.35 -5.17
N ASP A 63 -33.23 0.08 -5.18
CA ASP A 63 -31.86 -0.39 -4.98
C ASP A 63 -31.05 -0.13 -6.24
N ASP A 64 -30.22 0.92 -6.20
CA ASP A 64 -29.19 1.11 -7.21
C ASP A 64 -27.98 0.22 -6.91
N GLN A 65 -28.17 -1.10 -7.00
CA GLN A 65 -27.04 -2.04 -7.10
C GLN A 65 -26.26 -1.87 -8.42
N ARG A 66 -26.51 -0.82 -9.22
CA ARG A 66 -25.95 -0.66 -10.57
C ARG A 66 -24.85 0.41 -10.67
N ASN A 67 -24.27 0.85 -9.56
CA ASN A 67 -23.08 1.69 -9.61
C ASN A 67 -21.80 0.85 -9.66
N GLY A 68 -21.35 0.58 -10.89
CA GLY A 68 -19.99 0.13 -11.22
C GLY A 68 -19.53 -1.19 -10.57
N VAL A 69 -18.43 -1.74 -11.07
CA VAL A 69 -17.72 -2.79 -10.31
C VAL A 69 -16.92 -2.07 -9.22
N ASN A 70 -17.10 -2.45 -7.95
CA ASN A 70 -16.37 -1.91 -6.80
C ASN A 70 -16.62 -0.42 -6.50
N GLN A 71 -17.85 0.08 -6.64
CA GLN A 71 -18.21 1.49 -6.36
C GLN A 71 -19.52 1.59 -5.57
N PRO A 72 -19.52 1.29 -4.26
CA PRO A 72 -20.73 1.32 -3.46
C PRO A 72 -21.24 2.77 -3.27
N ASP A 73 -22.51 3.01 -3.58
CA ASP A 73 -23.19 4.26 -3.27
C ASP A 73 -23.63 4.26 -1.79
N LEU A 74 -22.78 4.84 -0.93
CA LEU A 74 -23.03 4.90 0.51
C LEU A 74 -24.19 5.85 0.86
N ASN A 75 -24.39 6.93 0.09
CA ASN A 75 -25.47 7.88 0.34
C ASN A 75 -26.83 7.22 0.19
N THR A 76 -27.04 6.55 -0.95
CA THR A 76 -28.28 5.88 -1.28
C THR A 76 -28.58 4.77 -0.29
N ARG A 77 -27.55 3.99 0.11
CA ARG A 77 -27.67 2.94 1.13
C ARG A 77 -28.06 3.51 2.50
N ALA A 78 -27.42 4.59 2.94
CA ALA A 78 -27.78 5.27 4.18
C ALA A 78 -29.22 5.83 4.14
N TYR A 79 -29.64 6.38 3.00
CA TYR A 79 -31.01 6.85 2.78
C TYR A 79 -32.03 5.70 2.83
N GLN A 80 -31.74 4.57 2.19
CA GLN A 80 -32.58 3.37 2.27
C GLN A 80 -32.72 2.87 3.70
N ALA A 81 -31.62 2.85 4.47
CA ALA A 81 -31.66 2.48 5.88
C ALA A 81 -32.52 3.46 6.70
N ALA A 82 -32.38 4.77 6.47
CA ALA A 82 -33.20 5.79 7.15
C ALA A 82 -34.68 5.64 6.80
N TRP A 83 -34.99 5.47 5.52
CA TRP A 83 -36.35 5.25 5.02
C TRP A 83 -36.98 4.00 5.63
N ALA A 84 -36.28 2.86 5.56
CA ALA A 84 -36.77 1.59 6.10
C ALA A 84 -36.96 1.65 7.61
N THR A 85 -36.03 2.27 8.34
CA THR A 85 -36.17 2.51 9.79
C THR A 85 -37.45 3.28 10.11
N ASN A 86 -37.73 4.35 9.37
CA ASN A 86 -38.95 5.13 9.56
C ASN A 86 -40.20 4.34 9.16
N ALA A 87 -40.19 3.68 8.00
CA ALA A 87 -41.30 2.89 7.51
C ALA A 87 -41.71 1.78 8.49
N PHE A 88 -40.75 0.97 8.96
CA PHE A 88 -41.01 -0.09 9.92
C PHE A 88 -41.44 0.45 11.28
N SER A 89 -40.83 1.56 11.74
CA SER A 89 -41.26 2.25 12.97
C SER A 89 -42.72 2.71 12.87
N MET A 90 -43.11 3.28 11.72
CA MET A 90 -44.49 3.71 11.47
C MET A 90 -45.49 2.55 11.48
N MET A 91 -45.11 1.39 10.94
CA MET A 91 -45.93 0.17 10.98
C MET A 91 -46.06 -0.35 12.42
N PHE A 92 -44.93 -0.45 13.14
CA PHE A 92 -44.90 -0.94 14.51
C PHE A 92 -45.74 -0.07 15.46
N MET A 93 -45.67 1.25 15.30
CA MET A 93 -46.41 2.21 16.13
C MET A 93 -47.83 2.52 15.62
N ASN A 94 -48.33 1.79 14.61
CA ASN A 94 -49.65 2.02 14.01
C ASN A 94 -49.87 3.48 13.53
N ILE A 95 -48.79 4.12 13.08
CA ILE A 95 -48.78 5.43 12.43
C ILE A 95 -49.24 5.28 10.97
N SER A 96 -48.85 4.17 10.34
CA SER A 96 -49.15 3.80 8.95
C SER A 96 -49.29 2.27 8.83
N ASN A 97 -49.63 1.77 7.64
CA ASN A 97 -49.81 0.35 7.32
C ASN A 97 -48.80 -0.15 6.25
N ALA A 98 -48.50 -1.46 6.28
CA ALA A 98 -47.56 -2.11 5.37
C ALA A 98 -48.14 -2.45 3.98
N GLY A 99 -49.45 -2.24 3.79
CA GLY A 99 -50.20 -2.79 2.67
C GLY A 99 -50.53 -4.27 2.87
N ASP A 100 -51.57 -4.75 2.17
CA ASP A 100 -52.03 -6.14 2.17
C ASP A 100 -52.67 -6.43 0.81
N GLN A 101 -51.97 -7.23 -0.02
CA GLN A 101 -52.44 -7.54 -1.38
C GLN A 101 -53.75 -8.35 -1.35
N ASP A 102 -53.93 -9.25 -0.38
CA ASP A 102 -55.13 -10.07 -0.26
C ASP A 102 -56.36 -9.23 0.10
N LYS A 103 -56.14 -8.10 0.79
CA LYS A 103 -57.20 -7.16 1.18
C LYS A 103 -57.27 -5.92 0.31
N ASN A 104 -56.48 -5.84 -0.76
CA ASN A 104 -56.37 -4.68 -1.65
C ASN A 104 -56.11 -3.36 -0.88
N VAL A 105 -55.21 -3.44 0.10
CA VAL A 105 -54.78 -2.30 0.92
C VAL A 105 -53.40 -1.86 0.43
N GLU A 106 -53.28 -0.62 0.00
CA GLU A 106 -52.00 -0.04 -0.43
C GLU A 106 -51.09 0.26 0.77
N PRO A 107 -49.75 0.10 0.66
CA PRO A 107 -48.81 0.58 1.66
C PRO A 107 -48.95 2.09 1.87
N PHE A 108 -48.83 2.55 3.11
CA PHE A 108 -48.97 3.98 3.45
C PHE A 108 -50.32 4.62 3.07
N GLU A 109 -51.41 3.85 3.08
CA GLU A 109 -52.77 4.34 2.82
C GLU A 109 -53.15 5.50 3.77
N TYR A 110 -52.63 5.50 4.99
CA TYR A 110 -52.76 6.60 5.94
C TYR A 110 -51.45 6.91 6.65
N ILE A 111 -51.27 8.17 7.04
CA ILE A 111 -50.14 8.61 7.86
C ILE A 111 -50.70 9.43 9.04
N LYS A 112 -50.67 8.85 10.24
CA LYS A 112 -51.14 9.48 11.49
C LYS A 112 -50.03 10.29 12.19
N SER A 113 -49.30 11.11 11.43
CA SER A 113 -48.24 11.96 11.96
C SER A 113 -48.34 13.39 11.43
N LYS A 114 -47.68 14.30 12.14
CA LYS A 114 -47.44 15.69 11.71
C LYS A 114 -46.10 16.14 12.29
N ILE A 115 -45.49 17.18 11.72
CA ILE A 115 -44.25 17.75 12.26
C ILE A 115 -44.46 18.11 13.74
N GLY A 116 -43.55 17.63 14.59
CA GLY A 116 -43.57 17.78 16.05
C GLY A 116 -44.50 16.80 16.77
N LYS A 117 -45.10 15.82 16.09
CA LYS A 117 -45.93 14.80 16.74
C LYS A 117 -45.04 13.89 17.60
N GLU A 118 -45.38 13.77 18.87
CA GLU A 118 -44.69 12.90 19.83
C GLU A 118 -45.40 11.55 19.97
N PHE A 119 -44.62 10.48 19.98
CA PHE A 119 -45.05 9.11 20.17
C PHE A 119 -44.43 8.57 21.46
N LYS A 120 -45.28 8.01 22.34
CA LYS A 120 -44.82 7.43 23.60
C LYS A 120 -44.07 6.13 23.35
N MET A 121 -42.88 5.99 23.92
CA MET A 121 -42.11 4.75 23.86
C MET A 121 -42.61 3.78 24.95
N LEU A 122 -43.32 2.74 24.52
CA LEU A 122 -44.09 1.82 25.39
C LEU A 122 -43.25 0.95 26.32
N THR A 123 -41.93 0.82 26.09
CA THR A 123 -41.03 -0.10 26.80
C THR A 123 -40.07 0.57 27.79
N LEU A 124 -40.14 1.89 27.97
CA LEU A 124 -39.13 2.67 28.73
C LEU A 124 -39.75 3.63 29.75
N ASP A 125 -40.99 3.38 30.18
CA ASP A 125 -41.76 4.33 31.01
C ASP A 125 -41.25 4.46 32.47
N ASN A 126 -40.30 3.63 32.94
CA ASN A 126 -39.59 3.84 34.22
C ASN A 126 -38.09 3.50 34.08
N ASP A 127 -37.21 4.42 34.51
CA ASP A 127 -35.75 4.26 34.60
C ASP A 127 -35.02 3.83 33.32
N ALA A 128 -35.33 4.46 32.18
CA ALA A 128 -34.46 4.34 31.01
C ALA A 128 -33.05 4.86 31.36
N THR A 129 -32.04 4.03 31.11
CA THR A 129 -30.65 4.43 31.35
C THR A 129 -30.29 5.59 30.43
N TYR A 130 -29.68 6.61 31.00
CA TYR A 130 -29.12 7.70 30.22
C TYR A 130 -28.07 7.15 29.25
N LEU A 131 -28.26 7.43 27.96
CA LEU A 131 -27.35 7.05 26.90
C LEU A 131 -26.71 8.30 26.32
N THR A 132 -25.38 8.29 26.23
CA THR A 132 -24.59 9.35 25.60
C THR A 132 -24.69 9.24 24.08
N LEU A 133 -23.67 8.72 23.41
CA LEU A 133 -23.73 8.32 22.01
C LEU A 133 -24.26 6.89 21.92
N GLY A 134 -25.30 6.66 21.13
CA GLY A 134 -25.80 5.32 20.84
C GLY A 134 -25.37 4.88 19.44
N LEU A 135 -24.74 3.71 19.33
CA LEU A 135 -24.41 3.08 18.06
C LEU A 135 -25.04 1.68 18.05
N THR A 136 -25.83 1.37 17.03
CA THR A 136 -26.43 0.03 16.89
C THR A 136 -26.55 -0.37 15.43
N ASN A 137 -26.33 -1.65 15.13
CA ASN A 137 -26.56 -2.26 13.82
C ASN A 137 -27.88 -3.06 13.77
N ASP A 138 -28.64 -3.09 14.86
CA ASP A 138 -29.87 -3.87 14.99
C ASP A 138 -31.09 -3.15 14.40
N PHE A 139 -31.02 -1.82 14.20
CA PHE A 139 -32.12 -0.99 13.68
C PHE A 139 -33.46 -1.27 14.40
N GLY A 140 -33.43 -1.56 15.70
CA GLY A 140 -34.63 -1.91 16.47
C GLY A 140 -35.18 -3.32 16.18
N GLY A 141 -34.33 -4.27 15.77
CA GLY A 141 -34.71 -5.64 15.40
C GLY A 141 -35.12 -5.80 13.94
N HIS A 142 -34.98 -4.75 13.12
CA HIS A 142 -35.36 -4.78 11.71
C HIS A 142 -34.23 -5.35 10.84
N LEU A 143 -34.07 -6.67 10.85
CA LEU A 143 -33.06 -7.39 10.03
C LEU A 143 -33.12 -7.00 8.55
N ALA A 144 -34.33 -6.79 8.02
CA ALA A 144 -34.53 -6.36 6.62
C ALA A 144 -33.89 -5.00 6.31
N THR A 145 -33.91 -4.05 7.25
CA THR A 145 -33.28 -2.72 7.08
C THR A 145 -31.76 -2.85 6.95
N ARG A 146 -31.16 -3.68 7.82
CA ARG A 146 -29.73 -3.96 7.78
C ARG A 146 -29.33 -4.57 6.45
N ASP A 147 -30.03 -5.63 6.05
CA ASP A 147 -29.67 -6.41 4.86
C ASP A 147 -29.88 -5.60 3.57
N LEU A 148 -30.94 -4.79 3.50
CA LEU A 148 -31.19 -3.85 2.40
C LEU A 148 -30.03 -2.86 2.22
N CYS A 149 -29.53 -2.29 3.33
CA CYS A 149 -28.48 -1.29 3.26
C CYS A 149 -27.09 -1.88 2.98
N GLN A 150 -26.78 -3.04 3.57
CA GLN A 150 -25.48 -3.68 3.43
C GLN A 150 -25.31 -4.34 2.06
N GLY A 151 -26.38 -4.93 1.50
CA GLY A 151 -26.42 -5.54 0.16
C GLY A 151 -25.62 -6.84 0.01
N THR A 152 -24.35 -6.87 0.43
CA THR A 152 -23.49 -8.05 0.37
C THR A 152 -23.79 -9.01 1.52
N GLN A 153 -24.34 -10.17 1.19
CA GLN A 153 -24.65 -11.22 2.17
C GLN A 153 -23.42 -12.08 2.52
N PRO A 154 -23.39 -12.72 3.70
CA PRO A 154 -22.26 -13.57 4.12
C PRO A 154 -22.00 -14.77 3.21
N ASP A 155 -23.04 -15.32 2.59
CA ASP A 155 -22.99 -16.46 1.66
C ASP A 155 -22.55 -16.06 0.23
N ALA A 156 -22.31 -14.77 -0.02
CA ALA A 156 -21.79 -14.31 -1.28
C ALA A 156 -20.34 -14.79 -1.49
N SER A 157 -19.98 -15.14 -2.72
CA SER A 157 -18.59 -15.52 -3.08
C SER A 157 -17.66 -14.30 -3.05
N ALA A 158 -16.36 -14.50 -2.83
CA ALA A 158 -15.40 -13.40 -2.93
C ALA A 158 -15.24 -12.95 -4.39
N LYS A 159 -15.81 -11.78 -4.71
CA LYS A 159 -15.78 -11.14 -6.03
C LYS A 159 -15.74 -9.62 -5.89
N LEU A 160 -15.17 -8.97 -6.90
CA LEU A 160 -14.91 -7.53 -6.90
C LEU A 160 -16.16 -6.63 -6.74
N ASN A 161 -17.34 -7.12 -7.11
CA ASN A 161 -18.63 -6.45 -6.94
C ASN A 161 -19.23 -6.61 -5.54
N HIS A 162 -18.69 -7.49 -4.69
CA HIS A 162 -19.18 -7.75 -3.33
C HIS A 162 -18.38 -6.94 -2.31
N THR A 163 -18.58 -5.62 -2.35
CA THR A 163 -17.91 -4.67 -1.47
C THR A 163 -18.46 -4.74 -0.05
N PHE A 164 -17.56 -4.58 0.93
CA PHE A 164 -17.90 -4.42 2.33
C PHE A 164 -18.63 -3.10 2.54
N VAL A 165 -19.89 -3.20 2.93
CA VAL A 165 -20.68 -2.09 3.47
C VAL A 165 -21.32 -2.56 4.77
N ILE A 166 -21.17 -1.77 5.82
CA ILE A 166 -21.83 -1.98 7.11
C ILE A 166 -22.69 -0.77 7.43
N CYS A 167 -23.93 -1.05 7.82
CA CYS A 167 -24.91 -0.03 8.13
C CYS A 167 -25.28 -0.03 9.60
N ASN A 168 -25.52 1.16 10.14
CA ASN A 168 -25.86 1.35 11.54
C ASN A 168 -26.79 2.55 11.73
N LEU A 169 -27.47 2.58 12.88
CA LEU A 169 -28.19 3.72 13.39
C LEU A 169 -27.34 4.39 14.48
N ILE A 170 -27.17 5.70 14.37
CA ILE A 170 -26.56 6.56 15.38
C ILE A 170 -27.68 7.30 16.10
N ARG A 171 -27.74 7.14 17.43
CA ARG A 171 -28.40 8.11 18.30
C ARG A 171 -27.38 9.15 18.71
N GLY A 172 -27.55 10.36 18.21
CA GLY A 172 -26.70 11.50 18.55
C GLY A 172 -26.68 11.77 20.05
N THR A 173 -25.56 12.29 20.53
CA THR A 173 -25.41 12.65 21.93
C THR A 173 -26.42 13.74 22.30
N PRO A 174 -27.15 13.59 23.43
CA PRO A 174 -28.23 14.49 23.80
C PRO A 174 -27.84 15.97 23.80
N GLN A 175 -28.70 16.80 23.22
CA GLN A 175 -28.59 18.25 23.21
C GLN A 175 -29.69 18.88 24.05
N ARG A 176 -29.35 19.90 24.83
CA ARG A 176 -30.32 20.60 25.68
C ARG A 176 -31.22 21.51 24.84
N VAL A 177 -32.52 21.47 25.09
CA VAL A 177 -33.53 22.19 24.27
C VAL A 177 -34.41 23.17 25.06
N ASP A 178 -34.21 23.30 26.37
CA ASP A 178 -34.97 24.20 27.26
C ASP A 178 -34.27 25.53 27.59
N GLY A 179 -33.12 25.81 26.96
CA GLY A 179 -32.39 27.08 27.10
C GLY A 179 -31.49 27.21 28.33
N GLY A 180 -31.32 26.16 29.14
CA GLY A 180 -30.31 26.15 30.19
C GLY A 180 -28.89 25.80 29.69
N PRO A 181 -27.88 25.73 30.58
CA PRO A 181 -26.52 25.37 30.20
C PRO A 181 -26.43 24.02 29.48
N GLU A 182 -25.80 23.99 28.30
CA GLU A 182 -25.81 22.84 27.38
C GLU A 182 -25.14 21.55 27.88
N ASN A 183 -24.41 21.61 29.00
CA ASN A 183 -23.60 20.54 29.56
C ASN A 183 -23.91 20.25 31.03
N VAL A 184 -25.01 20.82 31.55
CA VAL A 184 -25.44 20.63 32.94
C VAL A 184 -26.74 19.85 32.95
N PHE A 185 -26.72 18.69 33.62
CA PHE A 185 -27.85 17.78 33.76
C PHE A 185 -28.69 18.17 34.99
N ASP A 186 -29.58 19.15 34.82
CA ASP A 186 -30.51 19.56 35.88
C ASP A 186 -31.72 18.61 35.96
N ASP A 187 -32.32 18.48 37.14
CA ASP A 187 -33.59 17.75 37.29
C ASP A 187 -34.68 18.37 36.40
N LYS A 188 -35.37 17.53 35.64
CA LYS A 188 -36.40 17.86 34.64
C LYS A 188 -35.92 18.71 33.46
N SER A 189 -34.61 18.82 33.26
CA SER A 189 -34.06 19.45 32.05
C SER A 189 -34.47 18.65 30.81
N LYS A 190 -34.75 19.36 29.70
CA LYS A 190 -35.22 18.75 28.45
C LYS A 190 -34.11 18.58 27.44
N TRP A 191 -34.07 17.40 26.84
CA TRP A 191 -33.02 16.98 25.92
C TRP A 191 -33.60 16.34 24.67
N SER A 192 -32.86 16.46 23.56
CA SER A 192 -33.18 15.86 22.28
C SER A 192 -31.96 15.15 21.68
N SER A 193 -32.17 13.96 21.14
CA SER A 193 -31.16 13.18 20.41
C SER A 193 -31.66 12.89 19.01
N SER A 194 -30.98 13.41 17.99
CA SER A 194 -31.25 13.07 16.59
C SER A 194 -30.86 11.63 16.27
N LEU A 195 -31.55 11.04 15.31
CA LEU A 195 -31.28 9.70 14.80
C LEU A 195 -30.74 9.81 13.37
N TYR A 196 -29.64 9.11 13.10
CA TYR A 196 -29.00 9.09 11.78
C TYR A 196 -28.79 7.64 11.34
N ALA A 197 -29.16 7.31 10.12
CA ALA A 197 -28.75 6.04 9.51
C ALA A 197 -27.46 6.28 8.71
N CYS A 198 -26.48 5.41 8.88
CA CYS A 198 -25.18 5.53 8.23
C CYS A 198 -24.84 4.26 7.46
N ALA A 199 -24.14 4.43 6.35
CA ALA A 199 -23.49 3.37 5.60
C ALA A 199 -21.97 3.64 5.60
N SER A 200 -21.20 2.62 5.95
CA SER A 200 -19.75 2.71 6.09
C SER A 200 -19.09 1.64 5.23
N ALA A 201 -18.03 2.02 4.52
CA ALA A 201 -17.15 1.12 3.81
C ALA A 201 -15.69 1.46 4.13
N VAL A 202 -14.78 0.63 3.64
CA VAL A 202 -13.34 0.90 3.69
C VAL A 202 -12.81 0.92 2.28
N LYS A 203 -11.99 1.92 1.98
CA LYS A 203 -11.23 1.96 0.72
C LYS A 203 -9.73 2.00 0.97
N ALA A 204 -9.02 1.33 0.08
CA ALA A 204 -7.58 1.43 -0.06
C ALA A 204 -7.24 2.47 -1.12
N THR A 205 -6.35 3.41 -0.78
CA THR A 205 -5.95 4.52 -1.65
C THR A 205 -4.43 4.66 -1.64
N VAL A 206 -3.88 5.25 -2.70
CA VAL A 206 -2.47 5.66 -2.73
C VAL A 206 -2.41 7.16 -2.58
N LYS A 207 -1.70 7.65 -1.57
CA LYS A 207 -1.50 9.09 -1.32
C LYS A 207 -0.04 9.46 -1.41
N SER A 208 0.19 10.68 -1.86
CA SER A 208 1.53 11.28 -1.87
C SER A 208 1.82 11.92 -0.51
N VAL A 209 2.84 11.43 0.17
CA VAL A 209 3.30 11.91 1.48
C VAL A 209 4.63 12.61 1.32
N THR A 210 4.72 13.83 1.84
CA THR A 210 5.96 14.60 1.88
C THR A 210 6.54 14.55 3.28
N PHE A 211 7.73 13.98 3.38
CA PHE A 211 8.52 13.89 4.59
C PHE A 211 9.56 15.00 4.65
N PHE A 212 9.84 15.47 5.86
CA PHE A 212 10.97 16.33 6.17
C PHE A 212 11.86 15.64 7.19
N TYR A 213 13.15 15.52 6.87
CA TYR A 213 14.13 14.94 7.76
C TYR A 213 15.17 15.97 8.21
N ASN A 214 15.30 16.19 9.51
CA ASN A 214 16.35 17.02 10.09
C ASN A 214 17.61 16.19 10.39
N GLY A 215 18.53 16.10 9.43
CA GLY A 215 19.71 15.23 9.50
C GLY A 215 20.82 15.62 10.48
N THR A 216 20.53 16.28 11.60
CA THR A 216 21.55 16.54 12.63
C THR A 216 21.85 15.31 13.50
N ASP A 217 20.93 14.34 13.60
CA ASP A 217 21.13 13.05 14.28
C ASP A 217 20.29 11.94 13.63
N ALA A 218 20.80 10.70 13.63
CA ALA A 218 20.16 9.50 13.04
C ALA A 218 18.89 9.00 13.77
N ARG A 219 18.26 9.84 14.61
CA ARG A 219 17.06 9.49 15.38
C ARG A 219 15.80 9.67 14.54
N SER A 220 14.81 8.80 14.76
CA SER A 220 13.49 8.82 14.09
C SER A 220 12.69 10.08 14.41
N GLU A 221 12.96 10.75 15.53
CA GLU A 221 12.35 12.03 15.95
C GLU A 221 12.58 13.17 14.95
N ASN A 222 13.56 13.03 14.07
CA ASN A 222 13.89 14.02 13.05
C ASN A 222 13.07 13.85 11.75
N LEU A 223 12.30 12.76 11.60
CA LEU A 223 11.41 12.52 10.47
C LEU A 223 10.00 13.02 10.80
N VAL A 224 9.55 14.05 10.08
CA VAL A 224 8.22 14.63 10.26
C VAL A 224 7.45 14.56 8.95
N VAL A 225 6.21 14.08 9.02
CA VAL A 225 5.27 14.18 7.89
C VAL A 225 4.84 15.64 7.77
N LYS A 226 5.18 16.29 6.65
CA LYS A 226 4.82 17.68 6.37
C LYS A 226 3.47 17.80 5.68
N GLU A 227 3.19 16.88 4.77
CA GLU A 227 2.02 16.96 3.92
C GLU A 227 1.58 15.57 3.49
N ILE A 228 0.26 15.35 3.45
CA ILE A 228 -0.38 14.17 2.87
C ILE A 228 -1.41 14.69 1.88
N LYS A 229 -1.31 14.27 0.62
CA LYS A 229 -2.21 14.69 -0.48
C LYS A 229 -2.71 13.48 -1.24
N GLU A 230 -3.94 13.59 -1.76
CA GLU A 230 -4.45 12.64 -2.75
C GLU A 230 -3.50 12.58 -3.94
N LYS A 231 -3.26 11.36 -4.45
CA LYS A 231 -2.42 11.18 -5.63
C LYS A 231 -3.21 11.55 -6.88
N GLU A 232 -2.67 12.49 -7.63
CA GLU A 232 -3.17 12.83 -8.96
C GLU A 232 -2.51 11.94 -10.01
N TYR A 233 -3.32 11.39 -10.91
CA TYR A 233 -2.90 10.51 -12.00
C TYR A 233 -3.14 11.24 -13.32
N ALA A 234 -2.20 11.17 -14.27
CA ALA A 234 -2.32 11.91 -15.53
C ALA A 234 -3.30 11.22 -16.49
N SER A 235 -3.39 9.90 -16.45
CA SER A 235 -4.40 9.11 -17.18
C SER A 235 -4.98 7.98 -16.32
N GLU A 236 -5.99 7.28 -16.85
CA GLU A 236 -6.47 6.04 -16.25
C GLU A 236 -5.36 4.98 -16.18
N ASP A 237 -4.53 4.85 -17.23
CA ASP A 237 -3.42 3.88 -17.28
C ASP A 237 -2.36 4.09 -16.18
N ASP A 238 -2.22 5.32 -15.67
CA ASP A 238 -1.33 5.64 -14.55
C ASP A 238 -1.92 5.24 -13.18
N MET A 239 -3.23 5.00 -13.10
CA MET A 239 -3.87 4.55 -11.87
C MET A 239 -3.40 3.14 -11.50
N PRO A 240 -3.32 2.82 -10.20
CA PRO A 240 -2.97 1.48 -9.76
C PRO A 240 -3.96 0.44 -10.31
N LEU A 241 -3.40 -0.69 -10.75
CA LEU A 241 -4.18 -1.89 -11.03
C LEU A 241 -4.36 -2.62 -9.70
N TRP A 242 -5.57 -2.55 -9.14
CA TRP A 242 -5.93 -3.30 -7.96
C TRP A 242 -6.33 -4.71 -8.34
N GLY A 243 -5.89 -5.69 -7.57
CA GLY A 243 -6.31 -7.08 -7.68
C GLY A 243 -6.89 -7.57 -6.37
N VAL A 244 -7.90 -8.43 -6.50
CA VAL A 244 -8.55 -9.12 -5.38
C VAL A 244 -8.64 -10.60 -5.71
N GLU A 245 -8.41 -11.43 -4.71
CA GLU A 245 -8.54 -12.87 -4.81
C GLU A 245 -9.99 -13.28 -5.04
N ASP A 246 -10.23 -14.01 -6.14
CA ASP A 246 -11.52 -14.61 -6.44
C ASP A 246 -11.59 -16.02 -5.87
N SER A 247 -12.66 -16.33 -5.16
CA SER A 247 -12.87 -17.64 -4.57
C SER A 247 -14.35 -18.05 -4.65
N PRO A 248 -14.65 -19.32 -4.95
CA PRO A 248 -16.01 -19.84 -4.85
C PRO A 248 -16.46 -19.99 -3.38
N LEU A 249 -15.55 -19.82 -2.42
CA LEU A 249 -15.88 -19.85 -1.00
C LEU A 249 -16.66 -18.59 -0.61
N GLU A 250 -17.58 -18.79 0.34
CA GLU A 250 -18.41 -17.75 0.91
C GLU A 250 -17.57 -16.76 1.73
N LEU A 251 -17.92 -15.48 1.68
CA LEU A 251 -17.28 -14.42 2.44
C LEU A 251 -17.33 -14.67 3.96
N GLU A 252 -18.30 -15.45 4.44
CA GLU A 252 -18.37 -15.91 5.83
C GLU A 252 -17.15 -16.72 6.27
N VAL A 253 -16.57 -17.54 5.39
CA VAL A 253 -15.46 -18.45 5.74
C VAL A 253 -14.12 -18.04 5.12
N PHE A 254 -14.14 -17.07 4.21
CA PHE A 254 -12.99 -16.72 3.38
C PHE A 254 -12.75 -15.21 3.38
N GLN A 255 -11.50 -14.82 3.66
CA GLN A 255 -11.07 -13.43 3.73
C GLN A 255 -10.20 -13.12 2.50
N PRO A 256 -10.73 -12.51 1.44
CA PRO A 256 -9.97 -12.29 0.22
C PRO A 256 -8.78 -11.38 0.48
N ILE A 257 -7.62 -11.75 -0.07
CA ILE A 257 -6.45 -10.88 -0.11
C ILE A 257 -6.61 -9.93 -1.29
N TRP A 258 -6.12 -8.71 -1.09
CA TRP A 258 -6.20 -7.65 -2.06
C TRP A 258 -4.88 -6.86 -2.09
N GLY A 259 -4.59 -6.20 -3.20
CA GLY A 259 -3.38 -5.38 -3.32
C GLY A 259 -3.19 -4.77 -4.70
N ILE A 260 -2.09 -4.05 -4.89
CA ILE A 260 -1.67 -3.55 -6.20
C ILE A 260 -0.97 -4.67 -6.96
N VAL A 261 -1.36 -4.89 -8.21
CA VAL A 261 -0.89 -5.97 -9.07
C VAL A 261 -0.11 -5.40 -10.26
N ASP A 262 0.95 -6.08 -10.68
CA ASP A 262 1.69 -5.70 -11.89
C ASP A 262 0.79 -5.94 -13.13
N PRO A 263 0.74 -5.00 -14.10
CA PRO A 263 -0.09 -5.15 -15.30
C PRO A 263 0.09 -6.45 -16.08
N ALA A 264 1.24 -7.14 -15.95
CA ALA A 264 1.46 -8.45 -16.55
C ALA A 264 0.55 -9.56 -16.01
N TYR A 265 -0.07 -9.36 -14.84
CA TYR A 265 -1.03 -10.28 -14.21
C TYR A 265 -2.47 -9.77 -14.30
N ASP A 266 -2.75 -8.81 -15.19
CA ASP A 266 -4.13 -8.43 -15.51
C ASP A 266 -4.92 -9.67 -15.97
N LYS A 267 -6.07 -9.91 -15.35
CA LYS A 267 -6.94 -11.09 -15.58
C LYS A 267 -6.27 -12.45 -15.38
N PHE A 268 -5.30 -12.53 -14.47
CA PHE A 268 -4.74 -13.81 -14.05
C PHE A 268 -5.84 -14.70 -13.42
N GLN A 269 -5.67 -16.02 -13.50
CA GLN A 269 -6.67 -16.96 -12.98
C GLN A 269 -6.90 -16.74 -11.47
N ASN A 270 -8.16 -16.69 -11.05
CA ASN A 270 -8.61 -16.45 -9.67
C ASN A 270 -8.22 -15.07 -9.10
N ILE A 271 -7.97 -14.07 -9.94
CA ILE A 271 -7.76 -12.68 -9.51
C ILE A 271 -8.64 -11.77 -10.35
N SER A 272 -9.60 -11.11 -9.71
CA SER A 272 -10.33 -10.00 -10.31
C SER A 272 -9.52 -8.73 -10.19
N THR A 273 -9.46 -7.95 -11.26
CA THR A 273 -8.65 -6.73 -11.32
C THR A 273 -9.47 -5.53 -11.74
N VAL A 274 -9.13 -4.36 -11.21
CA VAL A 274 -9.73 -3.08 -11.55
C VAL A 274 -8.71 -1.96 -11.51
N ARG A 275 -8.75 -1.11 -12.53
CA ARG A 275 -7.92 0.10 -12.59
C ARG A 275 -8.72 1.26 -12.05
N ALA A 276 -8.33 1.76 -10.89
CA ALA A 276 -9.07 2.82 -10.19
C ALA A 276 -8.16 3.58 -9.22
N LYS A 277 -8.56 4.80 -8.87
CA LYS A 277 -7.86 5.61 -7.86
C LYS A 277 -7.86 4.95 -6.47
N SER A 278 -8.87 4.13 -6.20
CA SER A 278 -9.10 3.45 -4.93
C SER A 278 -9.74 2.09 -5.14
N LEU A 279 -9.55 1.19 -4.20
CA LEU A 279 -10.25 -0.10 -4.12
C LEU A 279 -11.11 -0.12 -2.86
N TYR A 280 -12.43 -0.27 -2.99
CA TYR A 280 -13.28 -0.62 -1.86
C TYR A 280 -13.05 -2.08 -1.46
N LEU A 281 -12.82 -2.32 -0.18
CA LEU A 281 -12.53 -3.65 0.33
C LEU A 281 -13.76 -4.56 0.19
N LEU A 282 -13.52 -5.83 -0.04
CA LEU A 282 -14.57 -6.84 -0.15
C LEU A 282 -14.95 -7.37 1.23
N GLY A 283 -16.22 -7.77 1.38
CA GLY A 283 -16.71 -8.37 2.61
C GLY A 283 -18.20 -8.16 2.81
N SER A 284 -18.73 -8.70 3.90
CA SER A 284 -20.11 -8.47 4.35
C SER A 284 -20.10 -7.71 5.67
N GLY A 285 -21.01 -6.75 5.80
CA GLY A 285 -21.29 -6.07 7.07
C GLY A 285 -22.20 -6.88 8.01
N SER A 286 -22.71 -8.03 7.54
CA SER A 286 -23.61 -8.87 8.32
C SER A 286 -22.79 -9.81 9.21
N LEU A 287 -23.33 -10.13 10.40
CA LEU A 287 -22.64 -10.95 11.39
C LEU A 287 -22.53 -12.39 10.86
N SER A 288 -21.31 -12.82 10.60
CA SER A 288 -21.00 -14.22 10.26
C SER A 288 -20.69 -15.04 11.52
N GLN A 289 -20.79 -16.38 11.44
CA GLN A 289 -20.36 -17.32 12.49
C GLN A 289 -18.85 -17.21 12.79
N VAL A 290 -18.05 -16.74 11.83
CA VAL A 290 -16.64 -16.41 12.01
C VAL A 290 -16.57 -14.99 12.59
N ARG A 291 -16.16 -14.84 13.85
CA ARG A 291 -16.08 -13.52 14.48
C ARG A 291 -15.02 -12.67 13.78
N TRP A 292 -15.45 -11.55 13.20
CA TRP A 292 -14.62 -10.52 12.58
C TRP A 292 -14.21 -9.41 13.55
N GLU A 293 -14.54 -9.57 14.83
CA GLU A 293 -14.15 -8.62 15.85
C GLU A 293 -12.62 -8.64 15.98
N LEU A 294 -12.03 -7.48 16.30
CA LEU A 294 -10.68 -7.39 16.85
C LEU A 294 -10.65 -8.01 18.25
N ASP A 295 -10.94 -9.32 18.33
CA ASP A 295 -10.96 -10.09 19.57
C ASP A 295 -9.57 -10.70 19.82
N PRO A 296 -8.87 -10.30 20.90
CA PRO A 296 -7.58 -10.87 21.25
C PRO A 296 -7.65 -12.38 21.60
N GLY A 297 -8.84 -12.96 21.80
CA GLY A 297 -9.08 -14.36 22.10
C GLY A 297 -9.12 -15.30 20.88
N PHE A 298 -9.31 -14.79 19.66
CA PHE A 298 -9.31 -15.58 18.43
C PHE A 298 -7.95 -15.51 17.74
N VAL A 299 -7.07 -16.48 18.04
CA VAL A 299 -5.64 -16.45 17.67
C VAL A 299 -5.35 -17.15 16.32
N HIS A 300 -6.36 -17.38 15.49
CA HIS A 300 -6.18 -18.16 14.26
C HIS A 300 -6.59 -17.31 13.06
N ARG A 301 -5.58 -16.82 12.33
CA ARG A 301 -5.64 -16.01 11.09
C ARG A 301 -5.72 -14.51 11.35
N ASN A 302 -4.58 -13.87 11.60
CA ASN A 302 -4.46 -12.40 11.59
C ASN A 302 -3.71 -11.98 10.33
N LEU A 303 -4.44 -11.77 9.23
CA LEU A 303 -3.93 -11.03 8.08
C LEU A 303 -4.32 -9.55 8.30
N PRO A 304 -3.40 -8.68 8.73
CA PRO A 304 -3.77 -7.34 9.20
C PRO A 304 -4.46 -6.51 8.11
N ALA A 305 -4.11 -6.72 6.84
CA ALA A 305 -4.66 -5.97 5.71
C ALA A 305 -6.08 -6.39 5.29
N SER A 306 -6.47 -7.65 5.49
CA SER A 306 -7.83 -8.10 5.18
C SER A 306 -8.77 -7.96 6.37
N ILE A 307 -8.27 -8.16 7.59
CA ILE A 307 -9.10 -8.26 8.79
C ILE A 307 -9.25 -6.93 9.50
N ALA A 308 -8.14 -6.24 9.80
CA ALA A 308 -8.19 -5.09 10.69
C ALA A 308 -9.12 -3.96 10.20
N PRO A 309 -9.15 -3.61 8.89
CA PRO A 309 -10.01 -2.52 8.42
C PRO A 309 -11.50 -2.84 8.54
N ILE A 310 -11.90 -4.08 8.24
CA ILE A 310 -13.30 -4.52 8.35
C ILE A 310 -13.69 -4.74 9.81
N GLY A 311 -12.82 -5.44 10.54
CA GLY A 311 -13.04 -5.82 11.92
C GLY A 311 -13.15 -4.63 12.88
N ALA A 312 -12.49 -3.51 12.58
CA ALA A 312 -12.65 -2.28 13.35
C ALA A 312 -14.11 -1.79 13.36
N PHE A 313 -14.80 -1.78 12.22
CA PHE A 313 -16.21 -1.40 12.19
C PHE A 313 -17.09 -2.42 12.93
N VAL A 314 -16.85 -3.71 12.72
CA VAL A 314 -17.59 -4.77 13.43
C VAL A 314 -17.42 -4.61 14.95
N THR A 315 -16.21 -4.35 15.42
CA THR A 315 -15.90 -4.09 16.84
C THR A 315 -16.57 -2.83 17.35
N ILE A 316 -16.61 -1.74 16.59
CA ILE A 316 -17.31 -0.50 17.00
C ILE A 316 -18.79 -0.79 17.29
N PHE A 317 -19.45 -1.59 16.44
CA PHE A 317 -20.87 -1.86 16.61
C PHE A 317 -21.15 -2.97 17.64
N SER A 318 -20.24 -3.91 17.87
CA SER A 318 -20.42 -4.95 18.89
C SER A 318 -19.99 -4.53 20.29
N SER A 319 -18.97 -3.69 20.42
CA SER A 319 -18.45 -3.19 21.71
C SER A 319 -19.40 -2.24 22.40
N VAL A 320 -20.32 -1.61 21.66
CA VAL A 320 -21.28 -0.63 22.21
C VAL A 320 -22.59 -1.30 22.65
N ALA A 321 -22.90 -2.50 22.13
CA ALA A 321 -23.96 -3.35 22.65
C ALA A 321 -23.61 -3.93 24.04
N ASN A 322 -22.32 -4.13 24.32
CA ASN A 322 -21.81 -4.61 25.60
C ASN A 322 -21.24 -3.43 26.40
N SER A 323 -22.05 -2.83 27.28
CA SER A 323 -21.79 -1.61 28.08
C SER A 323 -20.60 -1.68 29.07
N LEU A 324 -19.67 -2.61 28.87
CA LEU A 324 -18.50 -2.92 29.70
C LEU A 324 -17.22 -3.06 28.85
N SER A 325 -17.16 -2.44 27.66
CA SER A 325 -15.87 -2.33 26.95
C SER A 325 -14.89 -1.54 27.84
N PRO A 326 -13.65 -2.03 28.05
CA PRO A 326 -12.65 -1.33 28.87
C PRO A 326 -12.34 0.09 28.37
N ASN A 327 -12.70 0.39 27.12
CA ASN A 327 -12.50 1.68 26.47
C ASN A 327 -13.86 2.38 26.39
N ASP A 328 -14.09 3.41 27.20
CA ASP A 328 -15.30 4.26 27.15
C ASP A 328 -15.32 5.09 25.85
N VAL A 329 -15.57 4.45 24.71
CA VAL A 329 -15.51 5.08 23.39
C VAL A 329 -16.74 5.94 23.07
N VAL A 330 -17.83 5.77 23.83
CA VAL A 330 -19.07 6.54 23.70
C VAL A 330 -19.15 7.75 24.65
N GLY A 331 -18.12 7.95 25.49
CA GLY A 331 -18.05 9.09 26.41
C GLY A 331 -19.04 9.03 27.56
N LYS A 332 -19.33 7.83 28.09
CA LYS A 332 -20.19 7.61 29.27
C LYS A 332 -19.56 8.15 30.55
N THR A 333 -18.25 7.98 30.73
CA THR A 333 -17.48 8.41 31.90
C THR A 333 -16.51 9.56 31.58
N SER A 334 -16.34 9.91 30.31
CA SER A 334 -15.49 11.01 29.85
C SER A 334 -16.29 12.21 29.33
N MET A 335 -16.33 13.32 30.10
CA MET A 335 -17.02 14.55 29.71
C MET A 335 -16.40 15.22 28.47
N SER A 336 -15.08 15.13 28.29
CA SER A 336 -14.42 15.69 27.11
C SER A 336 -14.81 14.95 25.84
N LEU A 337 -14.95 13.63 25.92
CA LEU A 337 -15.42 12.80 24.81
C LEU A 337 -16.91 13.01 24.56
N TRP A 338 -17.71 13.14 25.62
CA TRP A 338 -19.12 13.50 25.53
C TRP A 338 -19.33 14.82 24.77
N LEU A 339 -18.60 15.88 25.13
CA LEU A 339 -18.68 17.18 24.46
C LEU A 339 -18.30 17.07 22.97
N LYS A 340 -17.24 16.32 22.67
CA LYS A 340 -16.80 16.07 21.29
C LYS A 340 -17.88 15.34 20.47
N TRP A 341 -18.51 14.31 21.02
CA TRP A 341 -19.59 13.58 20.35
C TRP A 341 -20.88 14.37 20.23
N ARG A 342 -21.20 15.20 21.22
CA ARG A 342 -22.30 16.17 21.13
C ARG A 342 -22.12 17.13 19.97
N ASP A 343 -20.94 17.73 19.84
CA ASP A 343 -20.70 18.70 18.76
C ASP A 343 -20.67 18.03 17.38
N LEU A 344 -20.09 16.83 17.27
CA LEU A 344 -20.08 16.06 16.02
C LEU A 344 -21.43 15.43 15.67
N SER A 345 -22.35 15.22 16.62
CA SER A 345 -23.68 14.65 16.34
C SER A 345 -24.77 15.69 16.06
N ARG A 346 -24.40 16.95 15.81
CA ARG A 346 -25.33 18.04 15.45
C ARG A 346 -25.95 17.92 14.06
N SER A 347 -25.31 17.21 13.14
CA SER A 347 -25.79 16.97 11.78
C SER A 347 -25.35 15.60 11.28
N ALA A 348 -25.99 15.10 10.21
CA ALA A 348 -25.62 13.82 9.61
C ALA A 348 -24.18 13.82 9.07
N ASP A 349 -23.76 14.90 8.38
CA ASP A 349 -22.40 15.02 7.84
C ASP A 349 -21.34 14.98 8.94
N SER A 350 -21.53 15.78 10.01
CA SER A 350 -20.63 15.76 11.15
C SER A 350 -20.68 14.44 11.92
N ALA A 351 -21.84 13.77 11.97
CA ALA A 351 -22.00 12.48 12.66
C ALA A 351 -21.20 11.37 11.97
N SER A 352 -21.03 11.43 10.64
CA SER A 352 -20.16 10.51 9.90
C SER A 352 -18.72 10.54 10.41
N THR A 353 -18.26 11.71 10.88
CA THR A 353 -16.90 11.90 11.42
C THR A 353 -16.68 11.12 12.71
N ILE A 354 -17.73 10.86 13.50
CA ILE A 354 -17.65 10.04 14.72
C ILE A 354 -17.18 8.63 14.35
N LEU A 355 -17.83 8.00 13.37
CA LEU A 355 -17.47 6.66 12.90
C LEU A 355 -16.07 6.64 12.26
N LYS A 356 -15.70 7.67 11.48
CA LYS A 356 -14.34 7.80 10.92
C LYS A 356 -13.27 7.85 12.02
N LEU A 357 -13.48 8.65 13.06
CA LEU A 357 -12.56 8.79 14.19
C LEU A 357 -12.44 7.51 15.01
N LEU A 358 -13.57 6.87 15.33
CA LEU A 358 -13.58 5.59 16.04
C LEU A 358 -12.84 4.53 15.21
N TRP A 359 -13.17 4.41 13.92
CA TRP A 359 -12.51 3.46 13.04
C TRP A 359 -11.00 3.67 12.98
N THR A 360 -10.54 4.91 12.84
CA THR A 360 -9.11 5.21 12.80
C THR A 360 -8.43 4.81 14.11
N ASP A 361 -9.05 5.05 15.26
CA ASP A 361 -8.52 4.69 16.57
C ASP A 361 -8.40 3.17 16.76
N PHE A 362 -9.44 2.42 16.37
CA PHE A 362 -9.45 0.95 16.43
C PHE A 362 -8.46 0.33 15.46
N VAL A 363 -8.43 0.78 14.20
CA VAL A 363 -7.47 0.26 13.20
C VAL A 363 -6.05 0.61 13.60
N ALA A 364 -5.78 1.85 14.02
CA ALA A 364 -4.45 2.25 14.50
C ALA A 364 -4.03 1.37 15.68
N SER A 365 -4.90 1.14 16.66
CA SER A 365 -4.60 0.25 17.79
C SER A 365 -4.36 -1.20 17.36
N ALA A 366 -5.09 -1.68 16.36
CA ALA A 366 -4.95 -3.03 15.83
C ALA A 366 -3.66 -3.25 15.04
N VAL A 367 -3.15 -2.23 14.33
CA VAL A 367 -1.96 -2.37 13.48
C VAL A 367 -0.69 -1.75 14.05
N VAL A 368 -0.81 -0.66 14.81
CA VAL A 368 0.29 0.01 15.51
C VAL A 368 0.54 -0.76 16.81
N GLY A 369 1.30 -1.85 16.68
CA GLY A 369 1.60 -2.76 17.79
C GLY A 369 1.79 -4.21 17.36
N THR A 370 1.36 -4.57 16.13
CA THR A 370 1.52 -5.92 15.57
C THR A 370 2.93 -6.20 15.05
N LYS A 371 3.85 -5.24 15.11
CA LYS A 371 5.29 -5.52 15.03
C LYS A 371 5.85 -5.82 16.42
N GLY A 372 5.41 -6.94 16.99
CA GLY A 372 6.20 -7.61 18.00
C GLY A 372 7.42 -8.23 17.35
N VAL A 373 8.49 -7.45 17.15
CA VAL A 373 9.88 -7.95 17.04
C VAL A 373 10.32 -8.58 18.37
N LEU A 374 9.38 -8.87 19.28
CA LEU A 374 9.56 -9.38 20.62
C LEU A 374 8.52 -10.49 20.93
N GLY A 375 7.98 -11.15 19.90
CA GLY A 375 6.99 -12.22 20.05
C GLY A 375 5.61 -11.75 20.49
N ALA A 376 4.72 -12.70 20.82
CA ALA A 376 3.34 -12.41 21.22
C ALA A 376 3.30 -11.44 22.41
N ARG A 377 2.45 -10.40 22.32
CA ARG A 377 2.30 -9.35 23.36
C ARG A 377 3.61 -8.64 23.75
N ASN A 378 4.63 -8.66 22.90
CA ASN A 378 5.96 -8.10 23.18
C ASN A 378 6.66 -8.72 24.40
N ALA A 379 6.30 -9.95 24.79
CA ALA A 379 6.77 -10.58 26.03
C ALA A 379 7.72 -11.78 25.81
N GLN A 380 8.02 -12.11 24.55
CA GLN A 380 8.76 -13.31 24.15
C GLN A 380 9.87 -12.94 23.16
N PRO A 381 10.94 -12.26 23.61
CA PRO A 381 12.03 -11.80 22.75
C PRO A 381 12.74 -12.95 22.01
N GLU A 382 12.70 -14.17 22.55
CA GLU A 382 13.22 -15.38 21.89
C GLU A 382 12.38 -15.86 20.69
N HIS A 383 11.12 -15.40 20.58
CA HIS A 383 10.22 -15.63 19.45
C HIS A 383 10.09 -14.39 18.54
N ALA A 384 10.98 -13.41 18.72
CA ALA A 384 11.11 -12.27 17.85
C ALA A 384 11.30 -12.69 16.38
N ALA A 385 10.57 -12.07 15.46
CA ALA A 385 10.91 -12.17 14.06
C ALA A 385 12.28 -11.50 13.84
N ASP A 386 13.25 -12.26 13.33
CA ASP A 386 14.58 -11.74 13.01
C ASP A 386 14.45 -10.81 11.79
N VAL A 387 14.26 -9.51 12.03
CA VAL A 387 14.13 -8.52 10.96
C VAL A 387 15.53 -8.22 10.44
N SER A 388 15.95 -9.01 9.46
CA SER A 388 17.14 -8.72 8.68
C SER A 388 16.93 -7.43 7.88
N VAL A 389 17.33 -6.30 8.45
CA VAL A 389 17.37 -5.03 7.73
C VAL A 389 18.52 -5.12 6.74
N VAL A 390 18.20 -5.36 5.47
CA VAL A 390 19.19 -5.22 4.40
C VAL A 390 19.35 -3.73 4.14
N PRO A 391 20.50 -3.11 4.45
CA PRO A 391 20.71 -1.71 4.11
C PRO A 391 20.58 -1.56 2.59
N LEU A 392 19.82 -0.55 2.15
CA LEU A 392 19.75 -0.14 0.75
C LEU A 392 21.12 0.45 0.36
N VAL A 393 22.05 -0.43 0.01
CA VAL A 393 23.35 -0.04 -0.55
C VAL A 393 23.22 0.06 -2.06
N HIS A 394 23.81 1.10 -2.65
CA HIS A 394 23.83 1.26 -4.09
C HIS A 394 24.55 0.07 -4.74
N LYS A 395 23.80 -0.83 -5.38
CA LYS A 395 24.33 -2.04 -6.00
C LYS A 395 24.12 -1.98 -7.50
N ILE A 396 25.20 -1.81 -8.25
CA ILE A 396 25.17 -1.79 -9.72
C ILE A 396 24.86 -3.20 -10.21
N ARG A 397 23.66 -3.41 -10.76
CA ARG A 397 23.28 -4.67 -11.43
C ARG A 397 23.68 -4.60 -12.91
N TYR A 398 24.72 -5.35 -13.28
CA TYR A 398 25.14 -5.49 -14.68
C TYR A 398 24.21 -6.45 -15.43
N ARG A 399 23.64 -5.98 -16.55
CA ARG A 399 22.92 -6.84 -17.50
C ARG A 399 23.93 -7.44 -18.48
N TRP A 400 24.31 -8.71 -18.25
CA TRP A 400 25.35 -9.43 -19.03
C TRP A 400 25.16 -9.40 -20.55
N ARG A 401 23.92 -9.24 -21.04
CA ARG A 401 23.60 -9.09 -22.47
C ARG A 401 24.34 -7.91 -23.13
N TYR A 402 24.61 -6.83 -22.38
CA TYR A 402 25.37 -5.68 -22.90
C TYR A 402 26.90 -5.85 -22.80
N GLY A 403 27.38 -6.88 -22.08
CA GLY A 403 28.80 -7.20 -21.96
C GLY A 403 29.35 -8.08 -23.09
N ILE A 404 28.48 -8.62 -23.96
CA ILE A 404 28.85 -9.56 -25.03
C ILE A 404 29.99 -9.01 -25.92
N PRO A 405 29.98 -7.74 -26.39
CA PRO A 405 31.09 -7.21 -27.19
C PRO A 405 32.41 -7.19 -26.44
N ALA A 406 32.40 -6.91 -25.14
CA ALA A 406 33.60 -6.87 -24.30
C ALA A 406 34.19 -8.28 -24.10
N PHE A 407 33.35 -9.31 -23.92
CA PHE A 407 33.81 -10.70 -23.79
C PHE A 407 34.43 -11.23 -25.10
N LEU A 408 33.84 -10.89 -26.25
CA LEU A 408 34.41 -11.24 -27.55
C LEU A 408 35.78 -10.59 -27.76
N LEU A 409 35.92 -9.32 -27.39
CA LEU A 409 37.18 -8.59 -27.49
C LEU A 409 38.26 -9.20 -26.58
N LEU A 410 37.88 -9.59 -25.35
CA LEU A 410 38.78 -10.26 -24.40
C LEU A 410 39.24 -11.63 -24.93
N ALA A 411 38.34 -12.39 -25.56
CA ALA A 411 38.67 -13.68 -26.19
C ALA A 411 39.62 -13.50 -27.39
N CYS A 412 39.43 -12.48 -28.22
CA CYS A 412 40.37 -12.18 -29.31
C CYS A 412 41.75 -11.79 -28.78
N MET A 413 41.80 -10.94 -27.74
CA MET A 413 43.06 -10.49 -27.14
C MET A 413 43.83 -11.64 -26.47
N SER A 414 43.13 -12.55 -25.78
CA SER A 414 43.78 -13.72 -25.18
C SER A 414 44.33 -14.66 -26.24
N LEU A 415 43.63 -14.84 -27.36
CA LEU A 415 44.07 -15.67 -28.48
C LEU A 415 45.33 -15.09 -29.14
N ILE A 416 45.38 -13.77 -29.36
CA ILE A 416 46.58 -13.08 -29.86
C ILE A 416 47.76 -13.25 -28.89
N ALA A 417 47.52 -13.09 -27.58
CA ALA A 417 48.56 -13.26 -26.56
C ALA A 417 49.09 -14.69 -26.50
N VAL A 418 48.22 -15.69 -26.62
CA VAL A 418 48.61 -17.12 -26.67
C VAL A 418 49.43 -17.41 -27.93
N VAL A 419 49.03 -16.90 -29.09
CA VAL A 419 49.81 -17.06 -30.33
C VAL A 419 51.16 -16.37 -30.21
N ALA A 420 51.25 -15.18 -29.62
CA ALA A 420 52.51 -14.49 -29.37
C ALA A 420 53.41 -15.26 -28.40
N ALA A 421 52.86 -15.81 -27.31
CA ALA A 421 53.60 -16.62 -26.34
C ALA A 421 54.10 -17.93 -26.94
N LEU A 422 53.28 -18.63 -27.75
CA LEU A 422 53.69 -19.82 -28.49
C LEU A 422 54.78 -19.50 -29.53
N SER A 423 54.71 -18.32 -30.16
CA SER A 423 55.75 -17.85 -31.09
C SER A 423 57.08 -17.58 -30.39
N LEU A 424 57.04 -17.09 -29.14
CA LEU A 424 58.23 -16.91 -28.30
C LEU A 424 58.80 -18.26 -27.84
N LEU A 425 57.94 -19.20 -27.41
CA LEU A 425 58.35 -20.53 -26.94
C LEU A 425 58.91 -21.43 -28.06
N THR A 426 58.47 -21.25 -29.31
CA THR A 426 58.98 -22.00 -30.47
C THR A 426 60.30 -21.43 -31.03
N GLY A 427 60.88 -20.39 -30.39
CA GLY A 427 62.27 -19.96 -30.61
C GLY A 427 62.60 -19.39 -31.99
N ARG A 428 61.60 -19.01 -32.80
CA ARG A 428 61.82 -18.52 -34.17
C ARG A 428 61.95 -17.00 -34.38
N PRO A 429 61.48 -16.09 -33.51
CA PRO A 429 61.70 -14.66 -33.71
C PRO A 429 63.00 -14.21 -33.03
N ASN A 430 64.14 -14.35 -33.72
CA ASN A 430 65.36 -13.66 -33.32
C ASN A 430 65.24 -12.18 -33.76
N ILE A 431 65.34 -11.23 -32.82
CA ILE A 431 65.34 -9.78 -33.08
C ILE A 431 66.38 -9.42 -34.15
N GLU A 432 67.50 -10.14 -34.19
CA GLU A 432 68.53 -9.96 -35.22
C GLU A 432 68.04 -10.35 -36.62
N LYS A 433 67.24 -11.42 -36.76
CA LYS A 433 66.63 -11.79 -38.05
C LYS A 433 65.61 -10.74 -38.49
N MET A 434 64.82 -10.20 -37.56
CA MET A 434 63.89 -9.10 -37.88
C MET A 434 64.66 -7.85 -38.32
N ARG A 435 65.71 -7.47 -37.59
CA ARG A 435 66.57 -6.33 -37.91
C ARG A 435 67.27 -6.50 -39.26
N TYR A 436 67.74 -7.71 -39.55
CA TYR A 436 68.30 -8.08 -40.84
C TYR A 436 67.29 -7.92 -41.98
N ARG A 437 66.04 -8.40 -41.81
CA ARG A 437 64.98 -8.22 -42.80
C ARG A 437 64.58 -6.76 -43.00
N VAL A 438 64.50 -5.97 -41.93
CA VAL A 438 64.25 -4.53 -42.02
C VAL A 438 65.40 -3.83 -42.76
N ASN A 439 66.65 -4.20 -42.49
CA ASN A 439 67.81 -3.67 -43.19
C ASN A 439 67.79 -3.98 -44.70
N GLN A 440 67.22 -5.13 -45.12
CA GLN A 440 67.03 -5.48 -46.53
C GLN A 440 66.00 -4.58 -47.24
N THR A 441 65.06 -3.97 -46.51
CA THR A 441 64.05 -3.07 -47.08
C THR A 441 64.52 -1.61 -47.22
N SER A 442 65.69 -1.26 -46.67
CA SER A 442 66.22 0.10 -46.74
C SER A 442 66.94 0.35 -48.07
N LEU A 443 66.39 1.25 -48.90
CA LEU A 443 66.93 1.59 -50.21
C LEU A 443 68.42 1.99 -50.15
N GLY A 444 68.81 2.82 -49.18
CA GLY A 444 70.20 3.25 -49.02
C GLY A 444 71.15 2.08 -48.74
N ARG A 445 70.74 1.13 -47.89
CA ARG A 445 71.54 -0.07 -47.58
C ARG A 445 71.64 -1.03 -48.74
N VAL A 446 70.57 -1.15 -49.53
CA VAL A 446 70.56 -1.94 -50.76
C VAL A 446 71.56 -1.37 -51.75
N LEU A 447 71.54 -0.05 -51.97
CA LEU A 447 72.48 0.63 -52.88
C LEU A 447 73.93 0.52 -52.41
N THR A 448 74.24 0.80 -51.14
CA THR A 448 75.62 0.70 -50.64
C THR A 448 76.16 -0.73 -50.66
N THR A 449 75.30 -1.74 -50.45
CA THR A 449 75.70 -3.15 -50.49
C THR A 449 75.86 -3.66 -51.94
N LEU A 450 75.08 -3.15 -52.90
CA LEU A 450 75.21 -3.49 -54.32
C LEU A 450 76.45 -2.86 -54.97
N PHE A 451 76.76 -1.61 -54.64
CA PHE A 451 77.89 -0.90 -55.25
C PHE A 451 79.21 -1.07 -54.48
N GLU A 452 79.17 -1.41 -53.18
CA GLU A 452 80.36 -1.64 -52.36
C GLU A 452 80.27 -2.91 -51.49
N PRO A 453 80.15 -4.11 -52.09
CA PRO A 453 79.94 -5.36 -51.35
C PRO A 453 81.09 -5.71 -50.39
N GLN A 454 82.30 -5.18 -50.63
CA GLN A 454 83.47 -5.40 -49.77
C GLN A 454 83.42 -4.60 -48.45
N SER A 455 82.55 -3.60 -48.34
CA SER A 455 82.56 -2.66 -47.20
C SER A 455 81.17 -2.33 -46.62
N SER A 456 80.12 -2.94 -47.16
CA SER A 456 78.74 -2.82 -46.69
C SER A 456 78.04 -4.17 -46.82
N ASN A 457 77.32 -4.58 -45.78
CA ASN A 457 76.44 -5.75 -45.82
C ASN A 457 75.16 -5.48 -45.02
N PHE A 458 74.14 -6.32 -45.20
CA PHE A 458 72.85 -6.16 -44.52
C PHE A 458 72.89 -6.52 -43.02
N ALA A 459 73.93 -7.22 -42.58
CA ALA A 459 74.15 -7.57 -41.17
C ALA A 459 74.77 -6.41 -40.35
N MET A 460 75.35 -5.41 -41.01
CA MET A 460 75.97 -4.26 -40.35
C MET A 460 74.95 -3.48 -39.53
N SER A 461 75.36 -3.05 -38.34
CA SER A 461 74.49 -2.32 -37.40
C SER A 461 73.96 -1.00 -37.98
N THR A 462 72.86 -0.49 -37.44
CA THR A 462 72.29 0.80 -37.86
C THR A 462 73.24 1.97 -37.61
N ALA A 463 73.95 1.95 -36.49
CA ALA A 463 74.92 2.98 -36.14
C ALA A 463 76.12 2.98 -37.10
N ASP A 464 76.69 1.80 -37.41
CA ASP A 464 77.89 1.70 -38.24
C ASP A 464 77.62 2.04 -39.70
N TRP A 465 76.46 1.62 -40.23
CA TRP A 465 76.04 2.03 -41.57
C TRP A 465 75.84 3.54 -41.66
N SER A 466 75.16 4.12 -40.66
CA SER A 466 74.89 5.56 -40.64
C SER A 466 76.19 6.36 -40.65
N LYS A 467 77.12 6.01 -39.75
CA LYS A 467 78.39 6.72 -39.58
C LYS A 467 79.31 6.63 -40.79
N ASN A 468 79.35 5.48 -41.47
CA ASN A 468 80.36 5.21 -42.48
C ASN A 468 79.84 5.31 -43.92
N LYS A 469 78.51 5.24 -44.14
CA LYS A 469 77.92 5.05 -45.47
C LYS A 469 76.70 5.92 -45.79
N ALA A 470 76.04 6.53 -44.81
CA ALA A 470 74.80 7.29 -45.08
C ALA A 470 75.00 8.52 -45.97
N GLU A 471 76.15 9.20 -45.88
CA GLU A 471 76.46 10.40 -46.67
C GLU A 471 77.10 10.08 -48.04
N LYS A 472 77.18 8.80 -48.40
CA LYS A 472 77.90 8.38 -49.60
C LYS A 472 77.07 8.60 -50.86
N HIS A 473 77.55 9.44 -51.76
CA HIS A 473 76.92 9.68 -53.06
C HIS A 473 77.09 8.46 -53.98
N VAL A 474 75.98 7.87 -54.40
CA VAL A 474 75.93 6.79 -55.39
C VAL A 474 75.43 7.38 -56.71
N ASP A 475 76.33 7.47 -57.70
CA ASP A 475 75.98 7.88 -59.06
C ASP A 475 75.52 6.66 -59.88
N LEU A 476 74.21 6.60 -60.16
CA LEU A 476 73.56 5.52 -60.91
C LEU A 476 73.84 5.58 -62.42
N GLY A 477 74.46 6.66 -62.93
CA GLY A 477 74.73 6.85 -64.35
C GLY A 477 76.12 6.37 -64.81
N LYS A 478 77.11 6.29 -63.91
CA LYS A 478 78.50 5.90 -64.22
C LYS A 478 78.91 4.53 -63.70
N ASN A 479 78.30 4.07 -62.60
CA ASN A 479 78.69 2.82 -61.96
C ASN A 479 77.76 1.69 -62.39
N ARG A 480 78.30 0.65 -63.04
CA ARG A 480 77.56 -0.60 -63.27
C ARG A 480 77.61 -1.45 -61.99
N PRO A 481 76.48 -2.04 -61.55
CA PRO A 481 76.51 -2.95 -60.41
C PRO A 481 77.47 -4.11 -60.71
N MET A 482 78.31 -4.45 -59.74
CA MET A 482 79.21 -5.62 -59.82
C MET A 482 78.36 -6.89 -59.69
N ALA A 483 77.73 -7.31 -60.78
CA ALA A 483 77.07 -8.61 -60.87
C ALA A 483 78.15 -9.69 -60.96
N GLY A 484 78.52 -10.29 -59.83
CA GLY A 484 79.51 -11.37 -59.81
C GLY A 484 79.94 -11.92 -58.45
N LEU A 485 79.50 -11.35 -57.32
CA LEU A 485 79.77 -11.93 -56.00
C LEU A 485 78.47 -12.34 -55.33
N GLU A 486 78.18 -13.63 -55.43
CA GLU A 486 77.18 -14.30 -54.60
C GLU A 486 77.53 -14.06 -53.12
N PRO A 487 76.60 -13.54 -52.29
CA PRO A 487 76.88 -13.34 -50.87
C PRO A 487 77.10 -14.71 -50.22
N GLN A 488 78.30 -14.97 -49.69
CA GLN A 488 78.55 -16.21 -48.96
C GLN A 488 77.58 -16.35 -47.77
N PRO A 489 76.96 -17.52 -47.56
CA PRO A 489 76.13 -17.77 -46.39
C PRO A 489 77.04 -17.90 -45.16
N GLN A 490 77.12 -16.85 -44.33
CA GLN A 490 77.77 -16.96 -43.03
C GLN A 490 76.75 -17.43 -41.99
N ILE A 491 77.01 -18.65 -41.51
CA ILE A 491 76.39 -19.26 -40.34
C ILE A 491 76.76 -18.42 -39.13
N ILE A 492 75.76 -17.84 -38.45
CA ILE A 492 75.96 -17.21 -37.14
C ILE A 492 76.34 -18.34 -36.19
N ALA A 493 77.60 -18.38 -35.76
CA ALA A 493 78.06 -19.31 -34.75
C ALA A 493 77.40 -18.96 -33.42
N GLU A 494 76.75 -19.95 -32.80
CA GLU A 494 76.28 -19.90 -31.41
C GLU A 494 77.49 -19.80 -30.48
N ASP A 495 77.52 -18.76 -29.65
CA ASP A 495 78.51 -18.61 -28.58
C ASP A 495 78.11 -19.53 -27.40
N PRO A 496 79.02 -20.32 -26.79
CA PRO A 496 78.65 -21.27 -25.75
C PRO A 496 78.35 -20.56 -24.42
N SER A 497 77.16 -20.86 -23.88
CA SER A 497 76.73 -20.52 -22.52
C SER A 497 77.71 -21.02 -21.45
N PRO A 498 78.06 -20.23 -20.41
CA PRO A 498 78.76 -20.75 -19.24
C PRO A 498 77.76 -21.42 -18.28
N GLU A 499 77.94 -22.73 -18.15
CA GLU A 499 77.36 -23.62 -17.16
C GLU A 499 77.74 -23.19 -15.72
N LYS A 500 76.75 -22.94 -14.86
CA LYS A 500 76.92 -22.86 -13.39
C LYS A 500 75.81 -23.66 -12.69
N THR A 501 76.15 -24.92 -12.45
CA THR A 501 75.95 -25.73 -11.24
C THR A 501 74.75 -25.43 -10.33
N LYS A 502 73.78 -26.35 -10.32
CA LYS A 502 72.77 -26.56 -9.27
C LYS A 502 73.44 -27.08 -7.98
N ALA A 503 73.13 -26.45 -6.85
CA ALA A 503 73.29 -27.05 -5.53
C ALA A 503 71.92 -27.52 -5.01
N SER A 504 71.92 -28.70 -4.43
CA SER A 504 70.82 -29.53 -3.97
C SER A 504 70.07 -28.98 -2.75
N GLU A 505 68.74 -29.11 -2.77
CA GLU A 505 67.88 -29.15 -1.59
C GLU A 505 68.21 -30.37 -0.71
N ILE A 506 68.36 -30.13 0.58
CA ILE A 506 68.31 -31.15 1.63
C ILE A 506 67.04 -30.89 2.43
N TYR A 507 66.14 -31.87 2.41
CA TYR A 507 65.05 -32.05 3.36
C TYR A 507 65.62 -32.43 4.75
N LYS A 508 65.15 -31.77 5.82
CA LYS A 508 64.75 -32.36 7.11
C LYS A 508 64.42 -31.27 8.14
N GLY A 509 63.24 -31.38 8.77
CA GLY A 509 62.87 -30.64 9.99
C GLY A 509 61.53 -29.95 9.85
#